data_AF-A0AAX6GCR6-F1
#
_entry.id   AF-A0AAX6GCR6-F1
#
_cell.length_a   1.000
_cell.length_b   1.000
_cell.length_c   1.000
_cell.angle_alpha   90.00
_cell.angle_beta   90.00
_cell.angle_gamma   90.00
#
_symmetry.space_group_name_H-M   'P 1'
#
loop_
_entity.id
_entity.type
_entity.pdbx_description
1 polymer ?
#
loop_
_entity_poly.entity_id
_entity_poly.type
_entity_poly.pdbx_seq_one_letter_code
_entity_poly.pdbx_strand_id
1 'polypeptide(L)'
;MSKNTPVPFSQKFSDTDPLALHLLECLLAFDPKDWPSAEEALRDPYFQGLANVDRESSTQFEFQRRKLAKDDVRELIYRESIILRCFRSTFVVEIRLTSYIRGH
;
A
#
# COMPACT_ATOMS: atom_id res chain seq x y z
N MET A 1 23.61 -7.71 26.71
CA MET A 1 23.18 -7.32 25.35
C MET A 1 24.41 -6.80 24.62
N SER A 2 24.77 -7.38 23.47
CA SER A 2 25.87 -6.87 22.64
C SER A 2 25.56 -5.42 22.27
N LYS A 3 26.48 -4.50 22.56
CA LYS A 3 26.38 -3.10 22.13
C LYS A 3 26.84 -3.05 20.67
N ASN A 4 25.98 -3.46 19.74
CA ASN A 4 26.21 -3.16 18.33
C ASN A 4 26.01 -1.65 18.18
N THR A 5 27.10 -0.91 17.97
CA THR A 5 27.00 0.50 17.60
C THR A 5 26.25 0.59 16.28
N PRO A 6 25.19 1.41 16.18
CA PRO A 6 24.50 1.61 14.92
C PRO A 6 25.50 2.12 13.88
N VAL A 7 25.56 1.46 12.72
CA VAL A 7 26.34 1.96 11.59
C VAL A 7 25.51 3.07 10.93
N PRO A 8 26.07 4.28 10.72
CA PRO A 8 25.36 5.35 10.01
C PRO A 8 24.93 4.91 8.61
N PHE A 9 23.72 5.26 8.18
CA PHE A 9 23.23 4.83 6.87
C PHE A 9 24.06 5.41 5.73
N SER A 10 24.56 6.64 5.88
CA SER A 10 25.49 7.27 4.94
C SER A 10 26.77 6.48 4.71
N GLN A 11 27.25 5.74 5.71
CA GLN A 11 28.42 4.88 5.57
C GLN A 11 28.08 3.55 4.87
N LYS A 12 26.87 3.02 5.11
CA LYS A 12 26.41 1.76 4.51
C LYS A 12 25.94 1.93 3.08
N PHE A 13 25.43 3.12 2.75
CA PHE A 13 24.83 3.49 1.47
C PHE A 13 25.49 4.80 0.98
N SER A 14 26.73 4.69 0.49
CA SER A 14 27.58 5.84 0.13
C SER A 14 27.09 6.66 -1.07
N ASP A 15 26.32 6.04 -1.98
CA ASP A 15 25.91 6.63 -3.27
C ASP A 15 24.40 6.91 -3.37
N THR A 16 23.70 6.89 -2.23
CA THR A 16 22.25 7.13 -2.19
C THR A 16 21.96 8.59 -1.93
N ASP A 17 20.88 9.10 -2.53
CA ASP A 17 20.38 10.45 -2.28
C ASP A 17 20.17 10.71 -0.76
N PRO A 18 20.65 11.85 -0.23
CA PRO A 18 20.58 12.12 1.20
C PRO A 18 19.16 12.26 1.74
N LEU A 19 18.19 12.69 0.94
CA LEU A 19 16.78 12.76 1.34
C LEU A 19 16.19 11.35 1.44
N ALA A 20 16.52 10.47 0.49
CA ALA A 20 16.12 9.07 0.54
C ALA A 20 16.67 8.36 1.79
N LEU A 21 17.94 8.65 2.14
CA LEU A 21 18.58 8.07 3.32
C LEU A 21 17.94 8.58 4.61
N HIS A 22 17.62 9.87 4.69
CA HIS A 22 16.95 10.44 5.85
C HIS A 22 15.58 9.79 6.09
N LEU A 23 14.76 9.69 5.04
CA LEU A 23 13.47 9.02 5.11
C LEU A 23 13.62 7.55 5.53
N LEU A 24 14.61 6.84 4.99
CA LEU A 24 14.88 5.45 5.32
C LEU A 24 15.30 5.25 6.78
N GLU A 25 16.11 6.16 7.33
CA GLU A 25 16.50 6.15 8.74
C GLU A 25 15.28 6.28 9.66
N CYS A 26 14.34 7.18 9.33
CA CYS A 26 13.09 7.34 10.08
C CYS A 26 12.18 6.10 9.97
N LEU A 27 12.02 5.52 8.78
CA LEU A 27 11.20 4.33 8.56
C LEU A 27 11.73 3.07 9.25
N LEU A 28 13.05 2.97 9.44
CA LEU A 28 13.71 1.85 10.10
C LEU A 28 14.13 2.16 11.53
N ALA A 29 13.65 3.26 12.11
CA ALA A 29 13.91 3.59 13.50
C ALA A 29 13.37 2.49 14.43
N PHE A 30 14.04 2.28 15.56
CA PHE A 30 13.62 1.25 16.52
C PHE A 30 12.45 1.69 17.40
N ASP A 31 12.35 2.99 17.71
CA ASP A 31 11.22 3.53 18.46
C ASP A 31 10.08 3.85 17.47
N PRO A 32 8.87 3.28 17.65
CA PRO A 32 7.73 3.58 16.80
C PRO A 32 7.34 5.06 16.79
N LYS A 33 7.75 5.86 17.79
CA LYS A 33 7.51 7.31 17.82
C LYS A 33 8.33 8.08 16.79
N ASP A 34 9.44 7.49 16.36
CA ASP A 34 10.31 8.07 15.34
C ASP A 34 9.82 7.70 13.92
N TRP A 35 8.80 6.86 13.81
CA TRP A 35 8.19 6.52 12.53
C TRP A 35 7.25 7.63 12.08
N PRO A 36 7.43 8.17 10.85
CA PRO A 36 6.43 9.03 10.26
C PRO A 36 5.17 8.21 9.97
N SER A 37 4.01 8.85 10.08
CA SER A 37 2.79 8.29 9.48
C SER A 37 2.97 8.16 7.97
N ALA A 38 2.18 7.30 7.33
CA ALA A 38 2.21 7.16 5.87
C ALA A 38 1.99 8.52 5.17
N GLU A 39 1.07 9.33 5.70
CA GLU A 39 0.77 10.66 5.17
C GLU A 39 1.94 11.64 5.31
N GLU A 40 2.67 11.60 6.43
CA GLU A 40 3.87 12.42 6.64
C GLU A 40 5.02 11.96 5.74
N ALA A 41 5.22 10.64 5.62
CA ALA A 41 6.25 10.08 4.75
C ALA A 41 6.03 10.47 3.28
N LEU A 42 4.78 10.50 2.81
CA LEU A 42 4.44 10.91 1.45
C LEU A 42 4.64 12.41 1.17
N ARG A 43 4.69 13.23 2.22
CA ARG A 43 5.02 14.66 2.13
C ARG A 43 6.52 14.94 2.17
N ASP A 44 7.34 13.91 2.38
CA ASP A 44 8.80 14.07 2.41
C ASP A 44 9.32 14.66 1.09
N PRO A 45 10.30 15.59 1.13
CA PRO A 45 10.92 16.16 -0.08
C PRO A 45 11.43 15.12 -1.07
N TYR A 46 11.80 13.92 -0.60
CA TYR A 46 12.18 12.81 -1.47
C TYR A 46 11.10 12.44 -2.50
N PHE A 47 9.81 12.55 -2.14
CA PHE A 47 8.70 12.26 -3.04
C PHE A 47 8.15 13.49 -3.78
N GLN A 48 8.83 14.63 -3.71
CA GLN A 48 8.39 15.84 -4.39
C GLN A 48 8.24 15.62 -5.90
N GLY A 49 7.03 15.82 -6.42
CA GLY A 49 6.69 15.60 -7.83
C GLY A 49 6.32 14.16 -8.20
N LEU A 50 6.45 13.20 -7.28
CA LEU A 50 6.01 11.81 -7.43
C LEU A 50 4.75 11.51 -6.62
N ALA A 51 4.67 12.02 -5.38
CA ALA A 51 3.52 11.80 -4.51
C ALA A 51 2.32 12.65 -4.92
N ASN A 52 1.14 12.03 -4.89
CA ASN A 52 -0.14 12.73 -4.97
C ASN A 52 -0.96 12.38 -3.74
N VAL A 53 -0.74 13.14 -2.66
CA VAL A 53 -1.37 12.93 -1.35
C VAL A 53 -2.90 12.92 -1.44
N ASP A 54 -3.49 13.71 -2.35
CA ASP A 54 -4.94 13.74 -2.57
C ASP A 54 -5.49 12.50 -3.27
N ARG A 55 -4.67 11.75 -4.02
CA ARG A 55 -5.08 10.50 -4.69
C ARG A 55 -4.88 9.25 -3.83
N GLU A 56 -4.04 9.31 -2.80
CA GLU A 56 -3.80 8.18 -1.92
C GLU A 56 -4.90 8.12 -0.86
N SER A 57 -6.07 7.61 -1.24
CA SER A 57 -7.23 7.52 -0.36
C SER A 57 -6.93 6.61 0.83
N SER A 58 -7.15 7.12 2.06
CA SER A 58 -7.12 6.28 3.25
C SER A 58 -8.33 5.34 3.24
N THR A 59 -8.11 4.08 2.85
CA THR A 59 -9.16 3.06 2.96
C THR A 59 -9.31 2.68 4.42
N GLN A 60 -10.33 3.21 5.08
CA GLN A 60 -10.66 2.82 6.45
C GLN A 60 -11.29 1.42 6.46
N PHE A 61 -10.90 0.60 7.44
CA PHE A 61 -11.51 -0.72 7.67
C PHE A 61 -12.91 -0.55 8.27
N GLU A 62 -13.87 -0.15 7.44
CA GLU A 62 -15.28 0.07 7.80
C GLU A 62 -15.90 -1.17 8.46
N PHE A 63 -15.43 -2.37 8.12
CA PHE A 63 -15.84 -3.63 8.74
C PHE A 63 -15.59 -3.66 10.26
N GLN A 64 -14.46 -3.14 10.74
CA GLN A 64 -14.12 -3.15 12.17
C GLN A 64 -14.93 -2.13 12.99
N ARG A 65 -15.42 -1.07 12.33
CA ARG A 65 -16.22 -0.02 12.98
C ARG A 65 -17.69 -0.43 13.16
N ARG A 66 -18.14 -1.48 12.45
CA ARG A 66 -19.50 -2.00 12.53
C ARG A 66 -19.55 -3.18 13.49
N LYS A 67 -20.56 -3.21 14.37
CA LYS A 67 -20.91 -4.43 15.09
C LYS A 67 -21.60 -5.37 14.12
N LEU A 68 -20.84 -6.27 13.51
CA LEU A 68 -21.36 -7.27 12.59
C LEU A 68 -21.53 -8.60 13.33
N ALA A 69 -22.70 -9.22 13.18
CA ALA A 69 -22.91 -10.58 13.63
C ALA A 69 -22.23 -11.55 12.66
N LYS A 70 -22.01 -12.80 13.10
CA LYS A 70 -21.36 -13.84 12.28
C LYS A 70 -22.05 -14.04 10.92
N ASP A 71 -23.38 -13.94 10.87
CA ASP A 71 -24.14 -14.09 9.64
C ASP A 71 -23.99 -12.89 8.69
N ASP A 72 -23.81 -11.67 9.22
CA ASP A 72 -23.52 -10.48 8.39
C ASP A 72 -22.16 -10.61 7.69
N VAL A 73 -21.13 -11.05 8.43
CA VAL A 73 -19.78 -11.29 7.87
C VAL A 73 -19.83 -12.35 6.78
N ARG A 74 -20.56 -13.45 7.05
CA ARG A 74 -20.76 -14.54 6.10
C ARG A 74 -21.42 -14.04 4.81
N GLU A 75 -22.49 -13.26 4.92
CA GLU A 75 -23.21 -12.69 3.78
C GLU A 75 -22.33 -11.73 2.97
N LEU A 76 -21.53 -10.88 3.63
CA LEU A 76 -20.57 -9.99 2.96
C LEU A 76 -19.55 -10.78 2.14
N ILE A 77 -19.00 -11.85 2.70
CA ILE A 77 -18.05 -12.72 1.98
C ILE A 77 -18.72 -13.42 0.79
N TYR A 78 -19.96 -13.90 0.94
CA TYR A 78 -20.69 -14.54 -0.16
C TYR A 78 -20.97 -13.57 -1.30
N ARG A 79 -21.41 -12.34 -1.00
CA ARG A 79 -21.63 -11.29 -2.00
C ARG A 79 -20.36 -10.98 -2.77
N GLU A 80 -19.26 -10.76 -2.07
CA GLU A 80 -17.97 -10.46 -2.72
C GLU A 80 -17.50 -11.63 -3.60
N SER A 81 -17.69 -12.87 -3.14
CA SER A 81 -17.36 -14.07 -3.91
C SER A 81 -18.15 -14.16 -5.22
N ILE A 82 -19.44 -13.79 -5.20
CA ILE A 82 -20.30 -13.77 -6.38
C ILE A 82 -19.89 -12.62 -7.33
N ILE A 83 -19.64 -11.43 -6.78
CA ILE A 83 -19.19 -10.26 -7.55
C ILE A 83 -17.87 -10.56 -8.24
N LEU A 84 -16.86 -11.08 -7.52
CA LEU A 84 -15.58 -11.47 -8.09
C LEU A 84 -15.71 -12.54 -9.16
N ARG A 85 -16.60 -13.53 -8.97
CA ARG A 85 -16.88 -14.52 -10.01
C ARG A 85 -17.46 -13.87 -11.26
N CYS A 86 -18.42 -12.95 -11.10
CA CYS A 86 -19.04 -12.23 -12.20
C CYS A 86 -18.01 -11.34 -12.91
N PHE A 87 -17.22 -10.58 -12.16
CA PHE A 87 -16.19 -9.69 -12.68
C PHE A 87 -15.09 -10.45 -13.43
N ARG A 88 -14.63 -11.59 -12.88
CA ARG A 88 -13.69 -12.47 -13.59
C ARG A 88 -14.29 -13.05 -14.87
N SER A 89 -15.57 -13.39 -14.86
CA SER A 89 -16.22 -13.90 -16.08
C SER A 89 -16.37 -12.82 -17.14
N THR A 90 -16.78 -11.61 -16.76
CA THR A 90 -16.95 -10.48 -17.69
C THR A 90 -15.61 -10.00 -18.24
N PHE A 91 -14.58 -9.86 -17.40
CA PHE A 91 -13.25 -9.42 -17.83
C PHE A 91 -12.58 -10.43 -18.78
N VAL A 92 -12.75 -11.74 -18.55
CA VAL A 92 -12.25 -12.77 -19.47
C VAL A 92 -13.01 -12.78 -20.80
N VAL A 93 -14.34 -12.52 -20.79
CA VAL A 93 -15.15 -12.42 -22.01
C VAL A 93 -14.76 -11.18 -22.84
N GLU A 94 -14.56 -10.03 -22.21
CA GLU A 94 -14.13 -8.79 -22.87
C GLU A 94 -12.73 -8.92 -23.51
N ILE A 95 -11.76 -9.55 -22.83
CA ILE A 95 -10.42 -9.80 -23.39
C ILE A 95 -10.50 -10.75 -24.60
N ARG A 96 -11.36 -11.78 -24.54
CA ARG A 96 -11.55 -12.69 -25.69
C ARG A 96 -12.25 -12.00 -26.85
N LEU A 97 -13.25 -11.16 -26.60
CA LEU A 97 -13.97 -10.43 -27.65
C LEU A 97 -13.06 -9.42 -28.36
N THR A 98 -12.27 -8.66 -27.58
CA THR A 98 -11.31 -7.69 -28.15
C THR A 98 -10.19 -8.36 -28.93
N SER A 99 -9.76 -9.57 -28.54
CA SER A 99 -8.79 -10.37 -29.32
C SER A 99 -9.42 -10.94 -30.61
N TYR A 100 -10.69 -11.34 -30.58
CA TYR A 100 -11.42 -11.83 -31.75
C TYR A 100 -11.69 -10.73 -32.79
N ILE A 101 -12.04 -9.52 -32.35
CA ILE A 101 -12.32 -8.39 -33.24
C ILE A 101 -11.02 -7.81 -33.84
N ARG A 102 -9.89 -7.90 -33.13
CA ARG A 102 -8.58 -7.37 -33.60
C ARG A 102 -7.79 -8.37 -34.45
N GLY A 103 -8.23 -9.63 -34.53
CA GLY A 103 -7.62 -10.67 -35.34
C GLY A 103 -8.20 -10.80 -36.76
N HIS A 104 -8.99 -9.83 -37.21
CA HIS A 104 -9.69 -9.86 -38.50
C HIS A 104 -9.50 -8.57 -39.30
#